data_AF-A0A318TU27-F1
#
_entry.id   AF-A0A318TU27-F1
#
_cell.length_a   1.000
_cell.length_b   1.000
_cell.length_c   1.000
_cell.angle_alpha   90.00
_cell.angle_beta   90.00
_cell.angle_gamma   90.00
#
_symmetry.space_group_name_H-M   'P 1'
#
loop_
_entity.id
_entity.type
_entity.pdbx_description
1 polymer ?
#
loop_
_entity_poly.entity_id
_entity_poly.type
_entity_poly.pdbx_seq_one_letter_code
_entity_poly.pdbx_strand_id
1 'polypeptide(L)'
;MTPDEIIDPLRPMQHLSDTLRNTLHPHQGGARDIAPEIPILLETCRWMQGADPTAPILTRDLVSLCDYLDALADAEPEAILLADAPRIDRWCAAVIADLPVLVSLVTGHPRLRQGARTVTSPLVRIAPDRGWARTFSRYYRLGRPDQSVFTALLAEGRLHPGALRFDIPDLGGWT
;
A
#
# COMPACT_ATOMS: atom_id res chain seq x y z
N MET A 1 -4.15 -1.31 -12.10
CA MET A 1 -5.10 -0.64 -11.20
C MET A 1 -5.25 0.83 -11.55
N THR A 2 -6.47 1.33 -11.59
CA THR A 2 -6.84 2.75 -11.63
C THR A 2 -7.61 3.13 -10.36
N PRO A 3 -7.69 4.42 -9.99
CA PRO A 3 -8.49 4.87 -8.86
C PRO A 3 -9.95 4.37 -8.86
N ASP A 4 -10.56 4.23 -10.04
CA ASP A 4 -11.96 3.81 -10.17
C ASP A 4 -12.18 2.33 -9.80
N GLU A 5 -11.11 1.53 -9.77
CA GLU A 5 -11.14 0.13 -9.33
C GLU A 5 -11.05 -0.01 -7.80
N ILE A 6 -10.80 1.10 -7.09
CA ILE A 6 -10.76 1.14 -5.62
C ILE A 6 -12.18 1.30 -5.08
N ILE A 7 -12.78 0.18 -4.68
CA ILE A 7 -14.14 0.15 -4.12
C ILE A 7 -14.20 0.72 -2.70
N ASP A 8 -13.24 0.35 -1.85
CA ASP A 8 -13.10 0.87 -0.49
C ASP A 8 -11.78 1.66 -0.36
N PRO A 9 -11.80 3.00 -0.33
CA PRO A 9 -10.59 3.80 -0.18
C PRO A 9 -9.88 3.58 1.17
N LEU A 10 -10.58 3.08 2.20
CA LEU A 10 -9.96 2.72 3.48
C LEU A 10 -9.26 1.36 3.44
N ARG A 11 -9.58 0.53 2.45
CA ARG A 11 -8.98 -0.79 2.20
C ARG A 11 -8.64 -0.95 0.71
N PRO A 12 -7.75 -0.11 0.15
CA PRO A 12 -7.65 0.04 -1.30
C PRO A 12 -7.08 -1.18 -2.04
N MET A 13 -6.55 -2.16 -1.32
CA MET A 13 -6.10 -3.45 -1.89
C MET A 13 -7.09 -4.60 -1.72
N GLN A 14 -8.29 -4.35 -1.21
CA GLN A 14 -9.28 -5.41 -1.05
C GLN A 14 -9.61 -6.06 -2.40
N HIS A 15 -9.81 -5.26 -3.45
CA HIS A 15 -10.02 -5.76 -4.81
C HIS A 15 -8.93 -6.72 -5.27
N LEU A 16 -7.67 -6.44 -4.94
CA LEU A 16 -6.53 -7.28 -5.35
C LEU A 16 -6.50 -8.62 -4.59
N SER A 17 -6.90 -8.61 -3.32
CA SER A 17 -7.07 -9.84 -2.53
C SER A 17 -8.19 -10.70 -3.12
N ASP A 18 -9.30 -10.09 -3.54
CA ASP A 18 -10.40 -10.79 -4.21
C ASP A 18 -9.97 -11.36 -5.57
N THR A 19 -9.24 -10.58 -6.37
CA THR A 19 -8.67 -11.02 -7.65
C THR A 19 -7.71 -12.20 -7.46
N LEU A 20 -6.82 -12.15 -6.47
CA LEU A 20 -5.92 -13.26 -6.13
C LEU A 20 -6.69 -14.55 -5.81
N ARG A 21 -7.76 -14.46 -5.01
CA ARG A 21 -8.61 -15.63 -4.70
C ARG A 21 -9.28 -16.20 -5.94
N ASN A 22 -9.77 -15.34 -6.84
CA ASN A 22 -10.36 -15.77 -8.11
C ASN A 22 -9.32 -16.46 -9.01
N THR A 23 -8.07 -15.99 -9.03
CA THR A 23 -6.96 -16.64 -9.77
C THR A 23 -6.60 -18.00 -9.18
N LEU A 24 -6.66 -18.17 -7.85
CA LEU A 24 -6.41 -19.43 -7.16
C LEU A 24 -7.53 -20.46 -7.40
N HIS A 25 -8.77 -19.98 -7.55
CA HIS A 25 -9.97 -20.79 -7.76
C HIS A 25 -10.72 -20.39 -9.04
N PRO A 26 -10.14 -20.62 -10.24
CA PRO A 26 -10.75 -20.16 -11.49
C PRO A 26 -12.08 -20.89 -11.73
N HIS A 27 -13.09 -20.15 -12.19
CA HIS A 27 -14.26 -20.77 -12.81
C HIS A 27 -13.82 -21.52 -14.09
N GLN A 28 -14.43 -22.67 -14.36
CA GLN A 28 -13.89 -23.71 -15.24
C GLN A 28 -13.35 -23.19 -16.61
N GLY A 29 -12.10 -23.55 -16.93
CA GLY A 29 -11.55 -23.52 -18.29
C GLY A 29 -10.78 -22.26 -18.71
N GLY A 30 -10.71 -21.22 -17.89
CA GLY A 30 -9.92 -20.00 -18.19
C GLY A 30 -8.42 -20.17 -17.93
N ALA A 31 -7.58 -19.53 -18.76
CA ALA A 31 -6.18 -19.33 -18.44
C ALA A 31 -6.06 -18.49 -17.15
N ARG A 32 -5.08 -18.79 -16.29
CA ARG A 32 -4.80 -18.00 -15.09
C ARG A 32 -4.11 -16.71 -15.50
N ASP A 33 -4.87 -15.69 -15.87
CA ASP A 33 -4.30 -14.35 -15.99
C ASP A 33 -3.93 -13.85 -14.59
N ILE A 34 -2.63 -13.68 -14.38
CA ILE A 34 -2.08 -13.08 -13.18
C ILE A 34 -2.11 -11.58 -13.39
N ALA A 35 -2.88 -10.87 -12.56
CA ALA A 35 -2.96 -9.42 -12.58
C ALA A 35 -1.54 -8.80 -12.46
N PRO A 36 -1.23 -7.72 -13.20
CA PRO A 36 0.13 -7.15 -13.27
C PRO A 36 0.69 -6.68 -11.93
N GLU A 37 -0.18 -6.40 -10.95
CA GLU A 37 0.18 -6.03 -9.59
C GLU A 37 0.81 -7.19 -8.81
N ILE A 38 0.40 -8.43 -9.09
CA ILE A 38 0.77 -9.60 -8.30
C ILE A 38 2.29 -9.86 -8.32
N PRO A 39 3.00 -9.86 -9.47
CA PRO A 39 4.44 -9.99 -9.48
C PRO A 39 5.16 -8.92 -8.64
N ILE A 40 4.69 -7.67 -8.68
CA ILE A 40 5.29 -6.55 -7.93
C ILE A 40 5.12 -6.75 -6.42
N LEU A 41 3.94 -7.23 -6.00
CA LEU A 41 3.68 -7.56 -4.60
C LEU A 41 4.49 -8.75 -4.11
N LEU A 42 4.61 -9.80 -4.93
CA LEU A 42 5.43 -10.97 -4.62
C LEU A 42 6.90 -10.59 -4.48
N GLU A 43 7.43 -9.78 -5.39
CA GLU A 43 8.77 -9.24 -5.28
C GLU A 43 8.95 -8.50 -3.94
N THR A 44 8.01 -7.61 -3.60
CA THR A 44 8.04 -6.87 -2.32
C THR A 44 8.03 -7.83 -1.12
N CYS A 45 7.19 -8.86 -1.12
CA CYS A 45 7.15 -9.87 -0.06
C CYS A 45 8.47 -10.63 0.06
N ARG A 46 9.03 -11.09 -1.05
CA ARG A 46 10.28 -11.85 -1.09
C ARG A 46 11.45 -11.03 -0.57
N TRP A 47 11.56 -9.76 -0.99
CA TRP A 47 12.53 -8.82 -0.45
C TRP A 47 12.43 -8.66 1.07
N MET A 48 11.21 -8.55 1.61
CA MET A 48 11.01 -8.43 3.05
C MET A 48 11.36 -9.71 3.82
N GLN A 49 11.18 -10.88 3.20
CA GLN A 49 11.47 -12.19 3.78
C GLN A 49 12.91 -12.65 3.55
N GLY A 50 13.73 -11.88 2.80
CA GLY A 50 15.08 -12.28 2.42
C GLY A 50 15.12 -13.45 1.42
N ALA A 51 14.03 -13.66 0.67
CA ALA A 51 13.92 -14.66 -0.38
C ALA A 51 14.34 -14.06 -1.74
N ASP A 52 14.68 -14.93 -2.71
CA ASP A 52 15.01 -14.52 -4.07
C ASP A 52 13.79 -13.90 -4.77
N PRO A 53 13.80 -12.58 -5.08
CA PRO A 53 12.68 -11.91 -5.72
C PRO A 53 12.41 -12.43 -7.14
N THR A 54 13.43 -12.97 -7.82
CA THR A 54 13.38 -13.39 -9.22
C THR A 54 12.96 -14.84 -9.43
N ALA A 55 12.78 -15.59 -8.34
CA ALA A 55 12.37 -16.99 -8.41
C ALA A 55 11.05 -17.17 -9.18
N PRO A 56 10.83 -18.31 -9.87
CA PRO A 56 9.55 -18.59 -10.53
C PRO A 56 8.38 -18.43 -9.56
N ILE A 57 7.29 -17.80 -10.02
CA ILE A 57 6.07 -17.66 -9.22
C ILE A 57 5.35 -19.01 -9.20
N LEU A 58 5.17 -19.56 -8.01
CA LEU A 58 4.45 -20.82 -7.80
C LEU A 58 3.08 -20.56 -7.19
N THR A 59 2.15 -21.51 -7.34
CA THR A 59 0.82 -21.41 -6.72
C THR A 59 0.88 -21.20 -5.21
N ARG A 60 1.84 -21.81 -4.51
CA ARG A 60 2.05 -21.58 -3.07
C ARG A 60 2.43 -20.14 -2.73
N ASP A 61 3.09 -19.44 -3.64
CA ASP A 61 3.48 -18.03 -3.44
C ASP A 61 2.25 -17.14 -3.52
N LEU A 62 1.34 -17.43 -4.46
CA LEU A 62 0.06 -16.73 -4.58
C LEU A 62 -0.83 -16.95 -3.36
N VAL A 63 -0.90 -18.18 -2.85
CA VAL A 63 -1.62 -18.50 -1.59
C VAL A 63 -1.00 -17.71 -0.44
N SER A 64 0.32 -17.77 -0.28
CA SER A 64 1.02 -17.06 0.81
C SER A 64 0.83 -15.55 0.73
N LEU A 65 0.81 -14.96 -0.47
CA LEU A 65 0.51 -13.55 -0.67
C LEU A 65 -0.92 -13.20 -0.28
N CYS A 66 -1.89 -14.04 -0.67
CA CYS A 66 -3.30 -13.86 -0.29
C CYS A 66 -3.46 -13.89 1.23
N ASP A 67 -2.93 -14.92 1.90
CA ASP A 67 -2.98 -15.06 3.36
C ASP A 67 -2.31 -13.86 4.05
N TYR A 68 -1.19 -13.39 3.49
CA TYR A 68 -0.48 -12.23 4.03
C TYR A 68 -1.28 -10.94 3.88
N LEU A 69 -1.89 -10.69 2.72
CA LEU A 69 -2.74 -9.52 2.49
C LEU A 69 -3.94 -9.49 3.44
N ASP A 70 -4.58 -10.64 3.64
CA ASP A 70 -5.71 -10.78 4.56
C ASP A 70 -5.30 -10.50 6.00
N ALA A 71 -4.18 -11.09 6.44
CA ALA A 71 -3.63 -10.84 7.76
C ALA A 71 -3.31 -9.35 7.98
N LEU A 72 -2.76 -8.66 6.97
CA LEU A 72 -2.47 -7.23 7.06
C LEU A 72 -3.72 -6.35 7.05
N ALA A 73 -4.76 -6.72 6.30
CA ALA A 73 -5.99 -5.96 6.20
C ALA A 73 -6.77 -5.97 7.52
N ASP A 74 -6.78 -7.11 8.21
CA ASP A 74 -7.53 -7.29 9.45
C ASP A 74 -6.75 -6.87 10.71
N ALA A 75 -5.41 -6.81 10.64
CA ALA A 75 -4.58 -6.48 11.79
C ALA A 75 -4.73 -5.02 12.26
N GLU A 76 -5.11 -4.87 13.52
CA GLU A 76 -5.04 -3.61 14.27
C GLU A 76 -3.65 -3.45 14.89
N PRO A 77 -3.06 -2.24 14.90
CA PRO A 77 -1.78 -2.04 15.55
C PRO A 77 -1.93 -2.13 17.07
N GLU A 78 -1.03 -2.87 17.70
CA GLU A 78 -0.84 -2.76 19.15
C GLU A 78 -0.38 -1.33 19.51
N ALA A 79 -0.89 -0.79 20.62
CA ALA A 79 -0.66 0.61 21.00
C ALA A 79 0.84 0.97 21.08
N ILE A 80 1.66 0.04 21.59
CA ILE A 80 3.11 0.23 21.69
C ILE A 80 3.78 0.27 20.32
N LEU A 81 3.41 -0.65 19.41
CA LEU A 81 3.94 -0.69 18.05
C LEU A 81 3.54 0.56 17.26
N LEU A 82 2.34 1.09 17.50
CA LEU A 82 1.90 2.33 16.89
C LEU A 82 2.65 3.56 17.43
N ALA A 83 2.94 3.61 18.73
CA ALA A 83 3.68 4.71 19.34
C ALA A 83 5.08 4.88 18.73
N ASP A 84 5.76 3.76 18.46
CA ASP A 84 7.09 3.71 17.84
C ASP A 84 7.06 3.80 16.31
N ALA A 85 5.87 3.76 15.70
CA ALA A 85 5.75 3.82 14.25
C ALA A 85 6.19 5.19 13.69
N PRO A 86 6.82 5.22 12.50
CA PRO A 86 7.13 6.45 11.81
C PRO A 86 5.87 7.29 11.57
N ARG A 87 5.99 8.61 11.61
CA ARG A 87 4.89 9.52 11.28
C ARG A 87 5.01 9.95 9.83
N ILE A 88 3.89 9.89 9.11
CA ILE A 88 3.73 10.52 7.80
C ILE A 88 2.82 11.73 7.93
N ASP A 89 3.29 12.87 7.42
CA ASP A 89 2.55 14.13 7.39
C ASP A 89 2.49 14.62 5.95
N ARG A 90 1.58 15.56 5.66
CA ARG A 90 1.27 16.06 4.32
C ARG A 90 1.14 14.92 3.31
N TRP A 91 0.30 13.97 3.67
CA TRP A 91 0.14 12.75 2.90
C TRP A 91 -1.09 12.85 1.99
N CYS A 92 -1.04 12.17 0.85
CA CYS A 92 -2.22 11.88 0.04
C CYS A 92 -2.13 10.46 -0.51
N ALA A 93 -3.28 9.87 -0.83
CA ALA A 93 -3.33 8.56 -1.45
C ALA A 93 -3.26 8.68 -2.98
N ALA A 94 -2.55 7.74 -3.60
CA ALA A 94 -2.39 7.68 -5.05
C ALA A 94 -2.20 6.24 -5.53
N VAL A 95 -2.48 5.99 -6.80
CA VAL A 95 -2.09 4.79 -7.52
C VAL A 95 -0.83 5.09 -8.31
N ILE A 96 0.22 4.31 -8.07
CA ILE A 96 1.52 4.40 -8.75
C ILE A 96 1.94 2.99 -9.15
N ALA A 97 2.23 2.79 -10.43
CA ALA A 97 2.55 1.46 -10.99
C ALA A 97 1.51 0.41 -10.55
N ASP A 98 0.23 0.74 -10.75
CA ASP A 98 -0.92 -0.11 -10.44
C ASP A 98 -1.09 -0.47 -8.95
N LEU A 99 -0.39 0.20 -8.04
CA LEU A 99 -0.48 -0.08 -6.61
C LEU A 99 -0.94 1.16 -5.84
N PRO A 100 -1.91 1.02 -4.91
CA PRO A 100 -2.30 2.11 -4.04
C PRO A 100 -1.17 2.37 -3.03
N VAL A 101 -0.79 3.62 -2.83
CA VAL A 101 0.33 4.04 -1.98
C VAL A 101 -0.01 5.37 -1.28
N LEU A 102 0.77 5.72 -0.27
CA LEU A 102 0.78 7.06 0.30
C LEU A 102 2.02 7.83 -0.16
N VAL A 103 1.81 9.03 -0.66
CA VAL A 103 2.87 9.99 -0.97
C VAL A 103 2.91 11.02 0.16
N SER A 104 4.05 11.20 0.82
CA SER A 104 4.10 11.93 2.10
C SER A 104 5.47 12.48 2.48
N LEU A 105 5.51 13.30 3.53
CA LEU A 105 6.71 13.57 4.32
C LEU A 105 6.80 12.59 5.48
N VAL A 106 7.92 11.90 5.64
CA VAL A 106 8.13 10.95 6.74
C VAL A 106 9.12 11.45 7.79
N THR A 107 8.82 11.16 9.05
CA THR A 107 9.68 11.40 10.21
C THR A 107 9.73 10.17 11.10
N GLY A 108 10.82 10.01 11.85
CA GLY A 108 11.03 8.85 12.73
C GLY A 108 11.25 7.52 12.00
N HIS A 109 11.55 7.55 10.70
CA HIS A 109 11.79 6.33 9.93
C HIS A 109 13.23 5.82 10.14
N PRO A 110 13.45 4.52 10.40
CA PRO A 110 14.77 4.00 10.76
C PRO A 110 15.83 4.09 9.66
N ARG A 111 15.38 4.21 8.39
CA ARG A 111 16.26 4.23 7.20
C ARG A 111 16.20 5.54 6.41
N LEU A 112 15.31 6.46 6.76
CA LEU A 112 15.10 7.69 5.98
C LEU A 112 15.39 8.89 6.87
N ARG A 113 15.99 9.93 6.28
CA ARG A 113 16.22 11.19 6.99
C ARG A 113 14.89 11.82 7.43
N GLN A 114 14.94 12.64 8.47
CA GLN A 114 13.78 13.40 8.92
C GLN A 114 13.23 14.31 7.80
N GLY A 115 11.91 14.32 7.64
CA GLY A 115 11.21 15.09 6.61
C GLY A 115 11.54 14.63 5.19
N ALA A 116 11.87 13.35 4.99
CA ALA A 116 12.06 12.82 3.64
C ALA A 116 10.71 12.76 2.91
N ARG A 117 10.68 13.22 1.64
CA ARG A 117 9.54 12.98 0.75
C ARG A 117 9.62 11.54 0.26
N THR A 118 8.56 10.77 0.47
CA THR A 118 8.56 9.32 0.23
C THR A 118 7.25 8.86 -0.42
N VAL A 119 7.35 7.75 -1.14
CA VAL A 119 6.23 6.92 -1.57
C VAL A 119 6.32 5.66 -0.71
N THR A 120 5.24 5.30 -0.01
CA THR A 120 5.24 4.11 0.84
C THR A 120 5.24 2.84 0.00
N SER A 121 5.54 1.70 0.63
CA SER A 121 5.06 0.40 0.11
C SER A 121 3.53 0.40 -0.02
N PRO A 122 2.93 -0.54 -0.77
CA PRO A 122 1.50 -0.51 -1.06
C PRO A 122 0.64 -0.40 0.20
N LEU A 123 -0.36 0.48 0.13
CA LEU A 123 -1.30 0.81 1.18
C LEU A 123 -2.33 -0.31 1.29
N VAL A 124 -2.38 -0.99 2.44
CA VAL A 124 -3.32 -2.08 2.68
C VAL A 124 -4.60 -1.54 3.30
N ARG A 125 -4.42 -0.73 4.34
CA ARG A 125 -5.52 -0.18 5.14
C ARG A 125 -5.14 1.18 5.71
N ILE A 126 -6.12 2.07 5.81
CA ILE A 126 -5.97 3.36 6.47
C ILE A 126 -7.16 3.60 7.40
N ALA A 127 -6.87 4.11 8.60
CA ALA A 127 -7.88 4.51 9.59
C ALA A 127 -7.62 5.97 10.01
N PRO A 128 -8.08 6.94 9.20
CA PRO A 128 -7.90 8.37 9.44
C PRO A 128 -8.36 8.83 10.83
N ASP A 129 -9.55 8.37 11.22
CA ASP A 129 -10.22 8.61 12.51
C ASP A 129 -9.40 8.10 13.71
N ARG A 130 -8.55 7.11 13.47
CA ARG A 130 -7.69 6.49 14.49
C ARG A 130 -6.21 6.86 14.33
N GLY A 131 -5.89 7.71 13.35
CA GLY A 131 -4.56 8.28 13.17
C GLY A 131 -3.48 7.30 12.71
N TRP A 132 -3.83 6.24 11.98
CA TRP A 132 -2.84 5.27 11.49
C TRP A 132 -3.11 4.72 10.08
N ALA A 133 -2.05 4.26 9.42
CA ALA A 133 -2.11 3.49 8.18
C ALA A 133 -1.27 2.22 8.27
N ARG A 134 -1.73 1.14 7.64
CA ARG A 134 -1.00 -0.10 7.43
C ARG A 134 -0.62 -0.24 5.96
N THR A 135 0.66 -0.39 5.71
CA THR A 135 1.22 -0.72 4.40
C THR A 135 1.77 -2.15 4.41
N PHE A 136 2.28 -2.65 3.29
CA PHE A 136 3.01 -3.94 3.28
C PHE A 136 4.07 -4.00 4.37
N SER A 137 4.95 -2.99 4.42
CA SER A 137 6.15 -3.08 5.26
C SER A 137 5.93 -2.69 6.72
N ARG A 138 5.00 -1.78 7.01
CA ARG A 138 4.86 -1.22 8.38
C ARG A 138 3.54 -0.49 8.62
N TYR A 139 3.30 -0.22 9.90
CA TYR A 139 2.37 0.81 10.35
C TYR A 139 3.01 2.20 10.28
N TYR A 140 2.17 3.20 10.08
CA TYR A 140 2.52 4.62 10.18
C TYR A 140 1.50 5.33 11.06
N ARG A 141 1.97 6.30 11.84
CA ARG A 141 1.11 7.32 12.44
C ARG A 141 0.78 8.39 11.41
N LEU A 142 -0.46 8.82 11.37
CA LEU A 142 -0.90 9.84 10.44
C LEU A 142 -0.82 11.24 11.06
N GLY A 143 -0.26 12.16 10.28
CA GLY A 143 -0.41 13.60 10.45
C GLY A 143 -1.44 14.15 9.47
N ARG A 144 -1.35 15.44 9.15
CA ARG A 144 -2.37 16.11 8.33
C ARG A 144 -2.29 15.66 6.87
N PRO A 145 -3.42 15.40 6.20
CA PRO A 145 -3.42 15.17 4.76
C PRO A 145 -3.10 16.47 4.02
N ASP A 146 -2.30 16.38 2.95
CA ASP A 146 -1.99 17.47 2.03
C ASP A 146 -1.35 16.87 0.76
N GLN A 147 -1.79 17.32 -0.41
CA GLN A 147 -1.28 16.86 -1.71
C GLN A 147 0.01 17.56 -2.16
N SER A 148 0.52 18.54 -1.40
CA SER A 148 1.68 19.35 -1.78
C SER A 148 2.93 18.51 -2.08
N VAL A 149 3.14 17.41 -1.35
CA VAL A 149 4.26 16.50 -1.60
C VAL A 149 4.10 15.80 -2.94
N PHE A 150 2.90 15.29 -3.24
CA PHE A 150 2.60 14.66 -4.52
C PHE A 150 2.82 15.61 -5.68
N THR A 151 2.26 16.82 -5.61
CA THR A 151 2.44 17.85 -6.65
C THR A 151 3.90 18.18 -6.87
N ALA A 152 4.68 18.34 -5.78
CA ALA A 152 6.10 18.63 -5.89
C ALA A 152 6.89 17.48 -6.53
N LEU A 153 6.63 16.23 -6.13
CA LEU A 153 7.34 15.08 -6.72
C LEU A 153 6.97 14.85 -8.18
N LEU A 154 5.72 15.12 -8.57
CA LEU A 154 5.29 15.05 -9.96
C LEU A 154 5.98 16.14 -10.81
N ALA A 155 6.01 17.39 -10.34
CA ALA A 155 6.67 18.50 -11.02
C ALA A 155 8.19 18.29 -11.16
N GLU A 156 8.82 17.61 -10.19
CA GLU A 156 10.23 17.22 -10.23
C GLU A 156 10.51 16.00 -11.14
N GLY A 157 9.48 15.38 -11.74
CA GLY A 157 9.63 14.16 -12.54
C GLY A 157 9.99 12.91 -11.72
N ARG A 158 9.78 12.95 -10.40
CA ARG A 158 10.06 11.84 -9.47
C ARG A 158 8.89 10.90 -9.28
N LEU A 159 7.71 11.29 -9.74
CA LEU A 159 6.56 10.39 -9.96
C LEU A 159 6.31 10.27 -11.47
N HIS A 160 5.86 9.10 -11.89
CA HIS A 160 5.43 8.90 -13.27
C HIS A 160 4.23 9.82 -13.59
N PRO A 161 4.13 10.41 -14.81
CA PRO A 161 3.01 11.27 -15.18
C PRO A 161 1.62 10.61 -15.07
N GLY A 162 1.57 9.29 -15.17
CA GLY A 162 0.36 8.48 -14.97
C GLY A 162 0.02 8.18 -13.50
N ALA A 163 0.72 8.77 -12.52
CA ALA A 163 0.34 8.66 -11.12
C ALA A 163 -0.98 9.39 -10.88
N LEU A 164 -1.97 8.69 -10.33
CA LEU A 164 -3.31 9.23 -10.13
C LEU A 164 -3.66 9.26 -8.65
N ARG A 165 -4.15 10.40 -8.14
CA ARG A 165 -4.63 10.49 -6.75
C ARG A 165 -6.01 9.84 -6.63
N PHE A 166 -6.31 9.38 -5.43
CA PHE A 166 -7.67 9.03 -5.02
C PHE A 166 -7.95 9.59 -3.63
N ASP A 167 -9.23 9.83 -3.35
CA ASP A 167 -9.63 10.52 -2.12
C ASP A 167 -9.85 9.52 -0.99
N ILE A 168 -9.27 9.83 0.17
CA ILE A 168 -9.60 9.17 1.43
C ILE A 168 -10.64 10.04 2.13
N PRO A 169 -11.79 9.48 2.56
CA PRO A 169 -12.80 10.25 3.29
C PRO A 169 -12.20 10.99 4.48
N ASP A 170 -12.54 12.27 4.63
CA ASP A 170 -12.16 13.03 5.82
C ASP A 170 -13.06 12.62 6.98
N LEU A 171 -12.55 11.74 7.83
CA LEU A 171 -13.25 11.24 9.01
C LEU A 171 -12.90 12.03 10.29
N GLY A 172 -12.15 13.13 10.16
CA GLY A 172 -11.55 13.82 11.31
C GLY A 172 -10.43 12.99 11.97
N GLY A 173 -9.64 13.61 12.84
CA GLY A 173 -8.51 12.95 13.54
C GLY A 173 -7.17 13.68 13.44
N TRP A 174 -7.11 14.80 12.71
CA TRP A 174 -5.88 15.54 12.41
C TRP A 174 -5.45 16.54 13.50
N THR A 175 -5.18 16.09 14.73
CA THR A 175 -4.61 16.94 15.79
C THR A 175 -3.09 16.98 15.74
#